data_AF-A0A3B8PU59-F1
#
_entry.id   AF-A0A3B8PU59-F1
#
_cell.length_a   1.000
_cell.length_b   1.000
_cell.length_c   1.000
_cell.angle_alpha   90.00
_cell.angle_beta   90.00
_cell.angle_gamma   90.00
#
_symmetry.space_group_name_H-M   'P 1'
#
loop_
_entity.id
_entity.type
_entity.pdbx_description
1 polymer ?
#
loop_
_entity_poly.entity_id
_entity_poly.type
_entity_poly.pdbx_seq_one_letter_code
_entity_poly.pdbx_strand_id
1 'polypeptide(L)'
;MAQFSFRLLVTPLLLALVAGLAGCGDDGPRRLKAPDGRALGRVVGWVTLDGQPLAGAQIDFNNKMSRTCSAGTDENGYYKLKFNRRIAGAPVGEHSVSVGLFGNNSEDPTEEPLPSIYNTKSILKTTVHEGHNVISFHLTTPKGIGEVAELAEVTGLVLFNGNPLVGAKIEFQAERSGTARGVTDPNGRYQLVFTETRPGAVVGPNRVVISRTDADGEETIREVYNVSSTLHHFVKPGENDFNFSLSSKLPSSKDKPPAKPPANPKPSGDGC
;
A
#
# COMPACT_ATOMS: atom_id res chain seq x y z
N MET A 1 25.05 74.66 -53.37
CA MET A 1 26.31 74.20 -53.97
C MET A 1 27.45 75.01 -53.37
N ALA A 2 28.23 74.40 -52.46
CA ALA A 2 29.56 74.85 -52.08
C ALA A 2 30.21 73.69 -51.32
N GLN A 3 31.15 73.01 -51.98
CA GLN A 3 32.02 72.00 -51.37
C GLN A 3 33.17 72.72 -50.67
N PHE A 4 33.55 72.24 -49.48
CA PHE A 4 34.93 72.37 -49.00
C PHE A 4 35.33 71.06 -48.31
N SER A 5 36.41 70.52 -48.81
CA SER A 5 37.00 69.22 -48.51
C SER A 5 38.37 69.42 -47.86
N PHE A 6 38.69 68.75 -46.74
CA PHE A 6 40.09 68.35 -46.49
C PHE A 6 40.30 67.32 -45.35
N ARG A 7 40.93 66.22 -45.75
CA ARG A 7 41.97 65.37 -45.09
C ARG A 7 41.68 64.57 -43.81
N LEU A 8 41.42 63.28 -44.05
CA LEU A 8 42.25 62.11 -43.71
C LEU A 8 43.33 62.28 -42.61
N LEU A 9 43.14 61.54 -41.50
CA LEU A 9 44.22 61.06 -40.64
C LEU A 9 43.87 59.64 -40.17
N VAL A 10 44.82 58.73 -40.38
CA VAL A 10 44.74 57.28 -40.20
C VAL A 10 45.32 56.90 -38.82
N THR A 11 44.95 55.73 -38.32
CA THR A 11 45.61 54.83 -37.33
C THR A 11 44.89 54.68 -35.95
N PRO A 12 45.09 53.59 -35.19
CA PRO A 12 44.20 52.42 -35.17
C PRO A 12 43.84 51.93 -33.74
N LEU A 13 43.06 50.85 -33.64
CA LEU A 13 43.06 49.87 -32.54
C LEU A 13 42.77 50.39 -31.10
N LEU A 14 41.52 50.27 -30.65
CA LEU A 14 41.26 49.83 -29.28
C LEU A 14 40.04 48.90 -29.18
N LEU A 15 40.37 47.75 -28.63
CA LEU A 15 39.61 46.58 -28.25
C LEU A 15 38.41 46.88 -27.31
N ALA A 16 37.31 46.16 -27.53
CA ALA A 16 36.36 45.63 -26.54
C ALA A 16 35.61 46.57 -25.57
N LEU A 17 34.28 46.63 -25.72
CA LEU A 17 33.35 46.39 -24.60
C LEU A 17 31.93 46.05 -25.12
N VAL A 18 31.74 44.82 -25.62
CA VAL A 18 30.41 44.22 -25.78
C VAL A 18 30.28 43.15 -24.71
N ALA A 19 29.72 43.51 -23.54
CA ALA A 19 29.24 42.57 -22.54
C ALA A 19 28.36 43.31 -21.54
N GLY A 20 27.09 42.90 -21.40
CA GLY A 20 26.30 43.37 -20.26
C GLY A 20 24.77 43.31 -20.33
N LEU A 21 24.13 42.58 -21.25
CA LEU A 21 22.69 42.29 -21.15
C LEU A 21 22.41 40.82 -21.47
N ALA A 22 23.06 39.94 -20.70
CA ALA A 22 22.63 38.55 -20.55
C ALA A 22 22.52 38.25 -19.04
N GLY A 23 21.66 39.00 -18.36
CA GLY A 23 21.07 38.55 -17.11
C GLY A 23 19.89 37.65 -17.44
N CYS A 24 20.17 36.42 -17.88
CA CYS A 24 19.17 35.35 -17.79
C CYS A 24 18.84 35.21 -16.30
N GLY A 25 17.66 35.68 -15.91
CA GLY A 25 17.06 35.29 -14.64
C GLY A 25 16.93 33.77 -14.65
N ASP A 26 17.67 33.13 -13.75
CA ASP A 26 17.67 31.70 -13.54
C ASP A 26 16.32 31.31 -12.89
N ASP A 27 15.24 31.29 -13.69
CA ASP A 27 13.92 30.79 -13.31
C ASP A 27 13.87 29.26 -13.37
N GLY A 28 14.93 28.61 -12.87
CA GLY A 28 14.85 27.20 -12.48
C GLY A 28 13.81 27.05 -11.36
N PRO A 29 13.10 25.91 -11.25
CA PRO A 29 12.14 25.70 -10.19
C PRO A 29 12.82 25.96 -8.85
N ARG A 30 12.38 27.00 -8.13
CA ARG A 30 12.95 27.37 -6.82
C ARG A 30 13.03 26.11 -5.98
N ARG A 31 14.26 25.62 -5.76
CA ARG A 31 14.51 24.46 -4.91
C ARG A 31 13.99 24.85 -3.54
N LEU A 32 12.80 24.36 -3.19
CA LEU A 32 12.21 24.58 -1.87
C LEU A 32 13.17 23.90 -0.91
N LYS A 33 13.90 24.67 -0.11
CA LYS A 33 14.82 24.13 0.88
C LYS A 33 14.18 24.23 2.25
N ALA A 34 14.29 23.17 3.04
CA ALA A 34 14.03 23.24 4.47
C ALA A 34 15.04 24.21 5.14
N PRO A 35 14.76 24.74 6.34
CA PRO A 35 15.70 25.59 7.09
C PRO A 35 17.07 24.93 7.34
N ASP A 36 17.16 23.60 7.26
CA ASP A 36 18.39 22.82 7.39
C ASP A 36 19.11 22.56 6.04
N GLY A 37 18.61 23.15 4.95
CA GLY A 37 19.23 23.08 3.62
C GLY A 37 18.81 21.89 2.74
N ARG A 38 17.98 20.96 3.24
CA ARG A 38 17.50 19.82 2.44
C ARG A 38 16.51 20.23 1.37
N ALA A 39 16.58 19.56 0.22
CA ALA A 39 15.57 19.69 -0.82
C ALA A 39 14.20 19.22 -0.31
N LEU A 40 13.17 19.97 -0.65
CA LEU A 40 11.77 19.64 -0.41
C LEU A 40 11.13 19.23 -1.74
N GLY A 41 10.37 18.15 -1.70
CA GLY A 41 9.42 17.78 -2.74
C GLY A 41 8.06 18.40 -2.44
N ARG A 42 7.40 18.98 -3.45
CA ARG A 42 6.00 19.41 -3.35
C ARG A 42 5.13 18.16 -3.39
N VAL A 43 4.34 17.92 -2.35
CA VAL A 43 3.47 16.75 -2.23
C VAL A 43 2.02 17.19 -2.26
N VAL A 44 1.26 16.54 -3.13
CA VAL A 44 -0.20 16.60 -3.21
C VAL A 44 -0.76 15.19 -3.33
N GLY A 45 -2.04 15.01 -3.07
CA GLY A 45 -2.68 13.73 -3.30
C GLY A 45 -4.11 13.69 -2.78
N TRP A 46 -4.67 12.48 -2.78
CA TRP A 46 -6.03 12.22 -2.31
C TRP A 46 -6.01 11.16 -1.21
N VAL A 47 -6.93 11.30 -0.26
CA VAL A 47 -7.24 10.24 0.70
C VAL A 47 -8.67 9.81 0.49
N THR A 48 -8.87 8.51 0.41
CA THR A 48 -10.20 7.90 0.37
C THR A 48 -10.34 6.92 1.53
N LEU A 49 -11.54 6.78 2.07
CA LEU A 49 -11.92 5.72 2.99
C LEU A 49 -13.07 4.94 2.34
N ASP A 50 -12.90 3.63 2.21
CA ASP A 50 -13.93 2.75 1.63
C ASP A 50 -14.36 3.22 0.22
N GLY A 51 -13.39 3.71 -0.57
CA GLY A 51 -13.59 4.18 -1.94
C GLY A 51 -14.19 5.59 -2.05
N GLN A 52 -14.66 6.17 -0.94
CA GLN A 52 -15.20 7.53 -0.90
C GLN A 52 -14.11 8.55 -0.53
N PRO A 53 -14.15 9.78 -1.06
CA PRO A 53 -13.24 10.85 -0.63
C PRO A 53 -13.33 11.10 0.88
N LEU A 54 -12.19 11.16 1.55
CA LEU A 54 -12.15 11.37 2.99
C LEU A 54 -11.84 12.82 3.32
N ALA A 55 -12.87 13.59 3.64
CA ALA A 55 -12.75 14.99 4.02
C ALA A 55 -12.36 15.19 5.49
N GLY A 56 -11.59 16.25 5.76
CA GLY A 56 -11.21 16.62 7.13
C GLY A 56 -10.21 15.68 7.81
N ALA A 57 -9.68 14.66 7.12
CA ALA A 57 -8.55 13.88 7.64
C ALA A 57 -7.28 14.72 7.73
N GLN A 58 -6.56 14.57 8.84
CA GLN A 58 -5.21 15.05 9.05
C GLN A 58 -4.22 13.98 8.58
N ILE A 59 -3.23 14.40 7.78
CA ILE A 59 -2.17 13.57 7.24
C ILE A 59 -0.84 14.13 7.70
N ASP A 60 -0.06 13.30 8.37
CA ASP A 60 1.24 13.63 8.92
C ASP A 60 2.34 12.76 8.32
N PHE A 61 3.36 13.39 7.75
CA PHE A 61 4.54 12.78 7.19
C PHE A 61 5.70 12.95 8.17
N ASN A 62 6.19 11.83 8.69
CA ASN A 62 7.27 11.77 9.66
C ASN A 62 8.53 11.20 9.02
N ASN A 63 9.62 11.95 9.11
CA ASN A 63 10.95 11.53 8.67
C ASN A 63 11.89 11.57 9.89
N LYS A 64 12.75 10.56 10.03
CA LYS A 64 13.66 10.43 11.20
C LYS A 64 14.56 11.65 11.43
N MET A 65 14.78 12.44 10.38
CA MET A 65 15.72 13.55 10.37
C MET A 65 15.02 14.91 10.35
N SER A 66 13.68 14.99 10.31
CA SER A 66 12.94 16.26 10.20
C SER A 66 11.76 16.36 11.14
N ARG A 67 11.24 17.59 11.28
CA ARG A 67 9.90 17.81 11.83
C ARG A 67 8.83 17.12 10.98
N THR A 68 7.68 16.88 11.59
CA THR A 68 6.46 16.42 10.92
C THR A 68 5.97 17.47 9.91
N CYS A 69 5.59 16.98 8.73
CA CYS A 69 4.89 17.76 7.70
C CYS A 69 3.43 17.35 7.70
N SER A 70 2.53 18.31 7.54
CA SER A 70 1.11 18.08 7.81
C SER A 70 0.19 18.66 6.74
N ALA A 71 -0.96 18.04 6.53
CA ALA A 71 -2.06 18.59 5.75
C ALA A 71 -3.42 18.09 6.25
N GLY A 72 -4.43 18.95 6.11
CA GLY A 72 -5.83 18.53 6.15
C GLY A 72 -6.32 18.26 4.73
N THR A 73 -7.22 17.29 4.59
CA THR A 73 -7.95 16.99 3.36
C THR A 73 -9.19 17.88 3.23
N ASP A 74 -9.48 18.30 1.99
CA ASP A 74 -10.70 19.03 1.66
C ASP A 74 -11.90 18.09 1.39
N GLU A 75 -13.04 18.64 0.98
CA GLU A 75 -14.28 17.88 0.68
C GLU A 75 -14.10 16.79 -0.39
N ASN A 76 -13.11 16.93 -1.28
CA ASN A 76 -12.78 15.95 -2.31
C ASN A 76 -11.68 14.98 -1.84
N GLY A 77 -11.35 14.97 -0.55
CA GLY A 77 -10.26 14.19 0.01
C GLY A 77 -8.87 14.66 -0.45
N TYR A 78 -8.78 15.80 -1.13
CA TYR A 78 -7.53 16.30 -1.69
C TYR A 78 -6.71 17.03 -0.62
N TYR A 79 -5.40 16.85 -0.64
CA TYR A 79 -4.49 17.50 0.30
C TYR A 79 -3.25 18.10 -0.38
N LYS A 80 -2.72 19.15 0.24
CA LYS A 80 -1.44 19.79 -0.10
C LYS A 80 -0.55 19.80 1.13
N LEU A 81 0.50 18.98 1.12
CA LEU A 81 1.39 18.82 2.27
C LEU A 81 2.17 20.10 2.55
N LYS A 82 2.31 20.45 3.84
CA LYS A 82 3.06 21.61 4.30
C LYS A 82 4.15 21.18 5.26
N PHE A 83 5.38 21.59 4.98
CA PHE A 83 6.53 21.41 5.88
C PHE A 83 6.36 22.29 7.13
N ASN A 84 5.85 23.51 6.92
CA ASN A 84 5.44 24.43 7.98
C ASN A 84 4.40 25.42 7.44
N ARG A 85 4.00 26.41 8.26
CA ARG A 85 3.00 27.43 7.89
C ARG A 85 3.32 28.22 6.61
N ARG A 86 4.61 28.34 6.24
CA ARG A 86 5.08 29.17 5.11
C ARG A 86 5.56 28.34 3.92
N ILE A 87 5.93 27.08 4.13
CA ILE A 87 6.63 26.25 3.14
C ILE A 87 5.81 25.00 2.83
N ALA A 88 5.46 24.85 1.55
CA ALA A 88 4.80 23.65 1.02
C ALA A 88 5.82 22.53 0.78
N GLY A 89 5.35 21.29 0.85
CA GLY A 89 6.13 20.09 0.60
C GLY A 89 6.63 19.38 1.85
N ALA A 90 7.50 18.40 1.64
CA ALA A 90 8.21 17.65 2.66
C ALA A 90 9.65 17.36 2.21
N PRO A 91 10.59 17.08 3.13
CA PRO A 91 11.95 16.71 2.78
C PRO A 91 11.96 15.52 1.82
N VAL A 92 12.95 15.47 0.93
CA VAL A 92 13.16 14.29 0.09
C VAL A 92 13.61 13.10 0.94
N GLY A 93 13.06 11.91 0.63
CA GLY A 93 13.40 10.64 1.28
C GLY A 93 12.20 9.88 1.87
N GLU A 94 12.50 8.89 2.68
CA GLU A 94 11.52 7.98 3.30
C GLU A 94 10.71 8.66 4.42
N HIS A 95 9.40 8.42 4.43
CA HIS A 95 8.47 8.93 5.43
C HIS A 95 7.59 7.80 5.96
N SER A 96 7.40 7.77 7.27
CA SER A 96 6.25 7.10 7.90
C SER A 96 5.07 8.05 7.86
N VAL A 97 3.91 7.57 7.44
CA VAL A 97 2.72 8.42 7.26
C VAL A 97 1.69 8.06 8.30
N SER A 98 1.05 9.04 8.92
CA SER A 98 -0.09 8.83 9.81
C SER A 98 -1.29 9.59 9.26
N VAL A 99 -2.45 8.95 9.18
CA VAL A 99 -3.71 9.53 8.77
C VAL A 99 -4.73 9.34 9.87
N GLY A 100 -5.33 10.44 10.33
CA GLY A 100 -6.28 10.46 11.45
C GLY A 100 -7.43 11.43 11.19
N LEU A 101 -8.61 11.09 11.72
CA LEU A 101 -9.78 11.97 11.74
C LEU A 101 -9.94 12.52 13.15
N PHE A 102 -9.09 13.49 13.51
CA PHE A 102 -9.15 14.12 14.83
C PHE A 102 -10.28 15.15 14.87
N GLY A 103 -11.40 14.82 15.51
CA GLY A 103 -12.35 15.76 16.14
C GLY A 103 -12.94 16.90 15.30
N ASN A 104 -12.90 16.83 13.96
CA ASN A 104 -13.46 17.89 13.12
C ASN A 104 -15.00 17.88 13.08
N ASN A 105 -15.66 16.83 13.61
CA ASN A 105 -17.11 16.71 13.71
C ASN A 105 -17.54 16.09 15.05
N SER A 106 -18.01 16.97 15.94
CA SER A 106 -19.01 16.80 17.02
C SER A 106 -18.67 16.07 18.34
N GLU A 107 -19.15 16.70 19.43
CA GLU A 107 -19.42 16.23 20.80
C GLU A 107 -18.36 15.50 21.66
N ASP A 108 -17.42 14.73 21.10
CA ASP A 108 -16.28 14.19 21.85
C ASP A 108 -14.98 14.25 21.01
N PRO A 109 -14.04 15.15 21.35
CA PRO A 109 -12.83 15.39 20.56
C PRO A 109 -11.81 14.24 20.61
N THR A 110 -12.16 13.09 21.18
CA THR A 110 -11.26 11.95 21.41
C THR A 110 -11.54 10.71 20.57
N GLU A 111 -12.65 10.64 19.83
CA GLU A 111 -12.94 9.50 18.96
C GLU A 111 -12.16 9.59 17.64
N GLU A 112 -11.28 8.60 17.42
CA GLU A 112 -10.58 8.38 16.16
C GLU A 112 -11.27 7.22 15.42
N PRO A 113 -12.08 7.50 14.38
CA PRO A 113 -12.84 6.47 13.67
C PRO A 113 -11.96 5.61 12.74
N LEU A 114 -10.71 6.03 12.45
CA LEU A 114 -9.83 5.23 11.60
C LEU A 114 -9.15 4.10 12.36
N PRO A 115 -9.00 2.91 11.75
CA PRO A 115 -8.20 1.83 12.30
C PRO A 115 -6.79 2.29 12.69
N SER A 116 -6.33 1.87 13.88
CA SER A 116 -5.03 2.29 14.42
C SER A 116 -3.82 2.03 13.50
N ILE A 117 -3.95 1.08 12.57
CA ILE A 117 -2.96 0.75 11.54
C ILE A 117 -2.70 1.89 10.54
N TYR A 118 -3.49 2.97 10.56
CA TYR A 118 -3.26 4.15 9.74
C TYR A 118 -2.70 5.33 10.52
N ASN A 119 -2.67 5.30 11.86
CA ASN A 119 -2.17 6.39 12.72
C ASN A 119 -1.11 5.95 13.73
N THR A 120 -1.50 5.65 14.97
CA THR A 120 -0.70 5.24 16.13
C THR A 120 0.14 4.00 15.87
N LYS A 121 -0.35 3.04 15.08
CA LYS A 121 0.36 1.84 14.63
C LYS A 121 0.56 1.84 13.12
N SER A 122 0.83 3.02 12.56
CA SER A 122 0.78 3.18 11.12
C SER A 122 1.71 2.23 10.37
N ILE A 123 1.13 1.55 9.37
CA ILE A 123 1.87 0.76 8.37
C ILE A 123 2.20 1.56 7.11
N LEU A 124 1.66 2.79 6.99
CA LEU A 124 1.76 3.61 5.79
C LEU A 124 3.17 4.18 5.68
N LYS A 125 3.80 3.98 4.51
CA LYS A 125 5.13 4.49 4.18
C LYS A 125 5.13 5.04 2.77
N THR A 126 5.96 6.04 2.53
CA THR A 126 6.17 6.61 1.20
C THR A 126 7.53 7.26 1.07
N THR A 127 8.00 7.37 -0.17
CA THR A 127 9.20 8.13 -0.52
C THR A 127 8.77 9.44 -1.17
N VAL A 128 9.37 10.56 -0.76
CA VAL A 128 9.21 11.86 -1.41
C VAL A 128 10.43 12.11 -2.28
N HIS A 129 10.21 12.44 -3.56
CA HIS A 129 11.25 12.78 -4.52
C HIS A 129 11.38 14.30 -4.69
N GLU A 130 12.48 14.76 -5.29
CA GLU A 130 12.60 16.17 -5.69
C GLU A 130 11.50 16.55 -6.69
N GLY A 131 11.01 17.80 -6.61
CA GLY A 131 9.98 18.29 -7.53
C GLY A 131 8.56 17.92 -7.11
N HIS A 132 7.70 17.58 -8.07
CA HIS A 132 6.29 17.32 -7.87
C HIS A 132 6.02 15.85 -7.55
N ASN A 133 5.27 15.58 -6.49
CA ASN A 133 4.89 14.26 -6.04
C ASN A 133 3.37 14.19 -5.91
N VAL A 134 2.77 13.16 -6.50
CA VAL A 134 1.35 12.82 -6.32
C VAL A 134 1.31 11.51 -5.52
N ILE A 135 0.90 11.59 -4.26
CA ILE A 135 0.90 10.46 -3.32
C ILE A 135 -0.49 10.32 -2.72
N SER A 136 -1.23 9.29 -3.11
CA SER A 136 -2.60 9.05 -2.62
C SER A 136 -2.64 7.88 -1.65
N PHE A 137 -3.54 7.94 -0.67
CA PHE A 137 -3.78 6.87 0.30
C PHE A 137 -5.22 6.38 0.19
N HIS A 138 -5.38 5.11 -0.19
CA HIS A 138 -6.67 4.45 -0.24
C HIS A 138 -6.84 3.59 1.01
N LEU A 139 -7.55 4.14 2.00
CA LEU A 139 -7.80 3.50 3.29
C LEU A 139 -9.07 2.65 3.19
N THR A 140 -9.16 1.66 4.08
CA THR A 140 -10.34 0.81 4.12
C THR A 140 -10.64 0.39 5.56
N THR A 141 -11.89 0.55 5.99
CA THR A 141 -12.37 0.00 7.25
C THR A 141 -12.62 -1.51 7.08
N PRO A 142 -12.62 -2.32 8.17
CA PRO A 142 -13.01 -3.72 8.07
C PRO A 142 -14.35 -3.94 7.34
N LYS A 143 -15.29 -3.00 7.47
CA LYS A 143 -16.57 -3.02 6.76
C LYS A 143 -16.39 -2.74 5.27
N GLY A 144 -15.69 -1.67 4.90
CA GLY A 144 -15.54 -1.29 3.49
C GLY A 144 -14.59 -2.15 2.68
N ILE A 145 -13.84 -3.08 3.29
CA ILE A 145 -13.16 -4.14 2.53
C ILE A 145 -14.21 -4.92 1.72
N GLY A 146 -15.39 -5.12 2.31
CA GLY A 146 -16.61 -5.63 1.67
C GLY A 146 -16.98 -4.93 0.36
N GLU A 147 -16.63 -3.67 0.19
CA GLU A 147 -17.09 -2.82 -0.92
C GLU A 147 -15.98 -2.55 -1.94
N VAL A 148 -14.73 -2.37 -1.48
CA VAL A 148 -13.61 -1.91 -2.32
C VAL A 148 -12.65 -3.02 -2.72
N ALA A 149 -12.62 -4.16 -2.01
CA ALA A 149 -11.67 -5.22 -2.31
C ALA A 149 -11.82 -5.73 -3.76
N GLU A 150 -10.70 -5.94 -4.44
CA GLU A 150 -10.69 -6.71 -5.68
C GLU A 150 -10.97 -8.18 -5.33
N LEU A 151 -12.05 -8.73 -5.88
CA LEU A 151 -12.47 -10.11 -5.64
C LEU A 151 -12.28 -10.94 -6.90
N ALA A 152 -11.95 -12.20 -6.69
CA ALA A 152 -11.86 -13.20 -7.75
C ALA A 152 -12.68 -14.43 -7.38
N GLU A 153 -13.23 -15.09 -8.38
CA GLU A 153 -14.04 -16.29 -8.17
C GLU A 153 -13.17 -17.41 -7.63
N VAL A 154 -13.68 -18.09 -6.60
CA VAL A 154 -13.00 -19.23 -5.99
C VAL A 154 -14.00 -20.37 -5.83
N THR A 155 -13.67 -21.49 -6.45
CA THR A 155 -14.39 -22.75 -6.34
C THR A 155 -13.41 -23.86 -5.98
N GLY A 156 -13.93 -25.04 -5.66
CA GLY A 156 -13.10 -26.24 -5.54
C GLY A 156 -13.83 -27.43 -4.95
N LEU A 157 -13.07 -28.46 -4.63
CA LEU A 157 -13.48 -29.73 -4.05
C LEU A 157 -12.70 -29.98 -2.75
N VAL A 158 -13.40 -30.41 -1.71
CA VAL A 158 -12.80 -30.88 -0.46
C VAL A 158 -13.07 -32.37 -0.29
N LEU A 159 -12.00 -33.13 -0.09
CA LEU A 159 -12.02 -34.54 0.25
C LEU A 159 -11.54 -34.73 1.69
N PHE A 160 -12.14 -35.66 2.42
CA PHE A 160 -11.67 -36.13 3.71
C PHE A 160 -11.45 -37.64 3.66
N ASN A 161 -10.21 -38.07 3.91
CA ASN A 161 -9.78 -39.46 3.76
C ASN A 161 -10.15 -40.07 2.38
N GLY A 162 -10.07 -39.25 1.33
CA GLY A 162 -10.36 -39.65 -0.06
C GLY A 162 -11.83 -39.58 -0.48
N ASN A 163 -12.76 -39.30 0.44
CA ASN A 163 -14.19 -39.18 0.13
C ASN A 163 -14.64 -37.71 0.10
N PRO A 164 -15.65 -37.33 -0.68
CA PRO A 164 -16.24 -35.99 -0.63
C PRO A 164 -16.63 -35.57 0.80
N LEU A 165 -16.13 -34.41 1.23
CA LEU A 165 -16.42 -33.88 2.55
C LEU A 165 -17.65 -32.97 2.45
N VAL A 166 -18.81 -33.45 2.90
CA VAL A 166 -20.09 -32.72 2.83
C VAL A 166 -20.30 -31.82 4.05
N GLY A 167 -20.83 -30.62 3.84
CA GLY A 167 -21.24 -29.70 4.90
C GLY A 167 -20.08 -29.09 5.71
N ALA A 168 -18.85 -29.17 5.20
CA ALA A 168 -17.71 -28.49 5.80
C ALA A 168 -17.78 -27.00 5.50
N LYS A 169 -17.41 -26.18 6.48
CA LYS A 169 -17.24 -24.74 6.33
C LYS A 169 -15.82 -24.46 5.86
N ILE A 170 -15.69 -23.65 4.82
CA ILE A 170 -14.42 -23.17 4.27
C ILE A 170 -14.37 -21.67 4.47
N GLU A 171 -13.27 -21.15 4.97
CA GLU A 171 -13.01 -19.74 5.09
C GLU A 171 -11.66 -19.37 4.45
N PHE A 172 -11.65 -18.34 3.61
CA PHE A 172 -10.43 -17.72 3.09
C PHE A 172 -10.25 -16.40 3.81
N GLN A 173 -9.24 -16.33 4.66
CA GLN A 173 -8.90 -15.18 5.50
C GLN A 173 -7.76 -14.41 4.84
N ALA A 174 -8.07 -13.24 4.29
CA ALA A 174 -7.08 -12.40 3.64
C ALA A 174 -6.16 -11.75 4.69
N GLU A 175 -4.85 -11.66 4.40
CA GLU A 175 -3.87 -11.09 5.36
C GLU A 175 -4.17 -9.63 5.73
N ARG A 176 -4.75 -8.86 4.79
CA ARG A 176 -5.07 -7.44 4.97
C ARG A 176 -6.47 -7.19 5.55
N SER A 177 -7.16 -8.23 6.02
CA SER A 177 -8.57 -8.28 6.45
C SER A 177 -9.56 -8.59 5.32
N GLY A 178 -10.70 -9.15 5.71
CA GLY A 178 -11.69 -9.78 4.83
C GLY A 178 -11.72 -11.30 4.96
N THR A 179 -12.91 -11.89 5.03
CA THR A 179 -13.07 -13.36 5.07
C THR A 179 -14.18 -13.79 4.12
N ALA A 180 -13.81 -14.52 3.08
CA ALA A 180 -14.76 -15.21 2.22
C ALA A 180 -15.12 -16.57 2.82
N ARG A 181 -16.36 -17.02 2.62
CA ARG A 181 -16.89 -18.25 3.20
C ARG A 181 -17.57 -19.11 2.16
N GLY A 182 -17.49 -20.42 2.33
CA GLY A 182 -18.24 -21.39 1.55
C GLY A 182 -18.62 -22.58 2.42
N VAL A 183 -19.59 -23.36 1.94
CA VAL A 183 -19.96 -24.64 2.53
C VAL A 183 -19.90 -25.69 1.44
N THR A 184 -19.33 -26.87 1.73
CA THR A 184 -19.30 -27.94 0.74
C THR A 184 -20.68 -28.58 0.54
N ASP A 185 -21.01 -28.83 -0.71
CA ASP A 185 -22.20 -29.53 -1.16
C ASP A 185 -22.08 -31.08 -0.96
N PRO A 186 -23.11 -31.87 -1.31
CA PRO A 186 -23.05 -33.33 -1.24
C PRO A 186 -21.94 -34.00 -2.07
N ASN A 187 -21.39 -33.31 -3.07
CA ASN A 187 -20.28 -33.75 -3.89
C ASN A 187 -18.93 -33.25 -3.35
N GLY A 188 -18.91 -32.59 -2.18
CA GLY A 188 -17.73 -31.99 -1.58
C GLY A 188 -17.27 -30.70 -2.26
N ARG A 189 -18.05 -30.17 -3.22
CA ARG A 189 -17.70 -28.95 -3.95
C ARG A 189 -18.11 -27.71 -3.17
N TYR A 190 -17.35 -26.64 -3.28
CA TYR A 190 -17.67 -25.36 -2.67
C TYR A 190 -17.45 -24.22 -3.65
N GLN A 191 -18.13 -23.11 -3.37
CA GLN A 191 -17.88 -21.80 -3.95
C GLN A 191 -17.79 -20.80 -2.81
N LEU A 192 -16.87 -19.85 -2.89
CA LEU A 192 -16.72 -18.82 -1.87
C LEU A 192 -17.59 -17.60 -2.18
N VAL A 193 -18.17 -17.04 -1.13
CA VAL A 193 -18.83 -15.73 -1.12
C VAL A 193 -18.14 -14.83 -0.11
N PHE A 194 -17.82 -13.60 -0.51
CA PHE A 194 -17.19 -12.62 0.36
C PHE A 194 -18.22 -11.86 1.19
N THR A 195 -19.32 -11.48 0.54
CA THR A 195 -20.52 -10.89 1.13
C THR A 195 -21.75 -11.49 0.46
N GLU A 196 -22.95 -11.22 0.98
CA GLU A 196 -24.21 -11.72 0.39
C GLU A 196 -24.37 -11.38 -1.10
N THR A 197 -23.82 -10.23 -1.54
CA THR A 197 -23.96 -9.73 -2.91
C THR A 197 -22.68 -9.82 -3.73
N ARG A 198 -21.56 -10.29 -3.14
CA ARG A 198 -20.26 -10.35 -3.83
C ARG A 198 -19.65 -11.74 -3.73
N PRO A 199 -19.70 -12.54 -4.80
CA PRO A 199 -19.04 -13.84 -4.85
C PRO A 199 -17.52 -13.68 -4.89
N GLY A 200 -16.82 -14.75 -4.52
CA GLY A 200 -15.36 -14.83 -4.56
C GLY A 200 -14.65 -14.51 -3.25
N ALA A 201 -13.34 -14.32 -3.34
CA ALA A 201 -12.46 -13.95 -2.25
C ALA A 201 -11.48 -12.85 -2.67
N VAL A 202 -10.89 -12.16 -1.69
CA VAL A 202 -9.93 -11.07 -1.93
C VAL A 202 -8.71 -11.60 -2.68
N VAL A 203 -8.37 -10.93 -3.79
CA VAL A 203 -7.16 -11.24 -4.58
C VAL A 203 -5.92 -11.05 -3.70
N GLY A 204 -5.00 -12.02 -3.78
CA GLY A 204 -3.77 -12.04 -2.99
C GLY A 204 -3.67 -13.21 -2.00
N PRO A 205 -2.75 -13.13 -1.02
CA PRO A 205 -2.52 -14.21 -0.06
C PRO A 205 -3.70 -14.36 0.90
N ASN A 206 -4.22 -15.58 0.98
CA ASN A 206 -5.29 -15.96 1.89
C ASN A 206 -4.85 -17.18 2.70
N ARG A 207 -5.09 -17.14 4.01
CA ARG A 207 -5.04 -18.31 4.88
C ARG A 207 -6.36 -19.05 4.79
N VAL A 208 -6.31 -20.36 4.58
CA VAL A 208 -7.51 -21.19 4.40
C VAL A 208 -7.81 -21.93 5.70
N VAL A 209 -9.05 -21.87 6.16
CA VAL A 209 -9.54 -22.58 7.35
C VAL A 209 -10.68 -23.48 6.90
N ILE A 210 -10.61 -24.75 7.24
CA ILE A 210 -11.65 -25.75 6.94
C ILE A 210 -12.04 -26.41 8.25
N SER A 211 -13.34 -26.37 8.55
CA SER A 211 -13.92 -26.95 9.77
C SER A 211 -15.17 -27.75 9.45
N ARG A 212 -15.45 -28.75 10.28
CA ARG A 212 -16.70 -29.51 10.24
C ARG A 212 -17.02 -30.07 11.62
N THR A 213 -18.17 -29.67 12.13
CA THR A 213 -18.72 -30.24 13.36
C THR A 213 -19.57 -31.47 13.06
N ASP A 214 -19.57 -32.45 13.95
CA ASP A 214 -20.50 -33.58 13.91
C ASP A 214 -21.89 -33.21 14.49
N ALA A 215 -22.74 -34.22 14.72
CA ALA A 215 -24.09 -34.04 15.24
C ALA A 215 -24.11 -33.54 16.69
N ASP A 216 -23.06 -33.80 17.46
CA ASP A 216 -22.91 -33.36 18.84
C ASP A 216 -22.26 -31.96 18.91
N GLY A 217 -21.84 -31.42 17.76
CA GLY A 217 -21.21 -30.10 17.65
C GLY A 217 -19.69 -30.15 17.77
N GLU A 218 -19.09 -31.34 17.83
CA GLU A 218 -17.66 -31.51 18.05
C GLU A 218 -16.88 -31.39 16.73
N GLU A 219 -15.74 -30.69 16.77
CA GLU A 219 -14.90 -30.50 15.59
C GLU A 219 -14.23 -31.81 15.16
N THR A 220 -14.45 -32.20 13.91
CA THR A 220 -13.94 -33.46 13.34
C THR A 220 -12.68 -33.26 12.49
N ILE A 221 -12.37 -32.01 12.10
CA ILE A 221 -11.22 -31.66 11.28
C ILE A 221 -10.05 -31.29 12.17
N ARG A 222 -8.88 -31.84 11.84
CA ARG A 222 -7.64 -31.58 12.58
C ARG A 222 -7.30 -30.10 12.57
N GLU A 223 -6.73 -29.64 13.69
CA GLU A 223 -6.33 -28.25 13.89
C GLU A 223 -5.40 -27.70 12.78
N VAL A 224 -4.55 -28.53 12.18
CA VAL A 224 -3.64 -28.15 11.07
C VAL A 224 -4.37 -27.73 9.78
N TYR A 225 -5.67 -27.92 9.70
CA TYR A 225 -6.54 -27.41 8.64
C TYR A 225 -7.57 -26.39 9.15
N ASN A 226 -7.70 -26.23 10.48
CA ASN A 226 -8.68 -25.37 11.13
C ASN A 226 -7.99 -24.26 11.95
N VAL A 227 -8.07 -24.31 13.29
CA VAL A 227 -7.59 -23.25 14.19
C VAL A 227 -6.10 -22.97 14.01
N SER A 228 -5.29 -24.01 13.82
CA SER A 228 -3.85 -23.96 13.56
C SER A 228 -3.52 -24.21 12.08
N SER A 229 -4.46 -23.90 11.18
CA SER A 229 -4.31 -24.11 9.74
C SER A 229 -2.99 -23.58 9.19
N THR A 230 -2.32 -24.44 8.43
CA THR A 230 -1.12 -24.14 7.63
C THR A 230 -1.44 -24.02 6.13
N LEU A 231 -2.72 -24.10 5.76
CA LEU A 231 -3.15 -23.96 4.38
C LEU A 231 -3.11 -22.48 3.97
N HIS A 232 -2.38 -22.18 2.90
CA HIS A 232 -2.30 -20.85 2.32
C HIS A 232 -2.44 -20.95 0.80
N HIS A 233 -3.26 -20.09 0.22
CA HIS A 233 -3.42 -19.98 -1.23
C HIS A 233 -3.34 -18.52 -1.66
N PHE A 234 -2.75 -18.32 -2.83
CA PHE A 234 -2.75 -17.02 -3.50
C PHE A 234 -3.90 -16.99 -4.50
N VAL A 235 -4.91 -16.17 -4.21
CA VAL A 235 -6.04 -15.92 -5.11
C VAL A 235 -5.59 -14.99 -6.22
N LYS A 236 -5.68 -15.42 -7.47
CA LYS A 236 -5.33 -14.60 -8.64
C LYS A 236 -6.59 -13.88 -9.15
N PRO A 237 -6.46 -12.75 -9.87
CA PRO A 237 -7.58 -12.18 -10.62
C PRO A 237 -8.20 -13.21 -11.56
N GLY A 238 -9.53 -13.20 -11.70
CA GLY A 238 -10.29 -14.14 -12.54
C GLY A 238 -10.78 -15.38 -11.78
N GLU A 239 -10.79 -16.53 -12.46
CA GLU A 239 -11.26 -17.80 -11.90
C GLU A 239 -10.14 -18.55 -11.17
N ASN A 240 -10.46 -19.12 -10.01
CA ASN A 240 -9.56 -19.96 -9.22
C ASN A 240 -10.27 -21.27 -8.80
N ASP A 241 -9.61 -22.40 -9.04
CA ASP A 241 -10.03 -23.73 -8.57
C ASP A 241 -9.01 -24.25 -7.55
N PHE A 242 -9.41 -24.34 -6.28
CA PHE A 242 -8.56 -24.82 -5.18
C PHE A 242 -9.14 -26.07 -4.53
N ASN A 243 -8.48 -27.20 -4.74
CA ASN A 243 -8.89 -28.49 -4.21
C ASN A 243 -8.10 -28.86 -2.94
N PHE A 244 -8.79 -29.40 -1.94
CA PHE A 244 -8.21 -29.76 -0.65
C PHE A 244 -8.43 -31.24 -0.34
N SER A 245 -7.34 -31.94 -0.02
CA SER A 245 -7.38 -33.34 0.43
C SER A 245 -6.96 -33.44 1.89
N LEU A 246 -7.94 -33.57 2.77
CA LEU A 246 -7.76 -33.62 4.22
C LEU A 246 -7.62 -35.07 4.70
N SER A 247 -6.82 -35.28 5.75
CA SER A 247 -6.59 -36.60 6.33
C SER A 247 -6.69 -36.58 7.85
N SER A 248 -7.34 -37.59 8.43
CA SER A 248 -7.35 -37.80 9.89
C SER A 248 -6.01 -38.32 10.41
N LYS A 249 -5.14 -38.84 9.54
CA LYS A 249 -3.82 -39.37 9.91
C LYS A 249 -2.77 -38.26 9.90
N LEU A 250 -1.82 -38.34 10.83
CA LEU A 250 -0.61 -37.51 10.77
C LEU A 250 0.12 -37.74 9.44
N PRO A 251 0.74 -36.70 8.85
CA PRO A 251 1.56 -36.87 7.66
C PRO A 251 2.62 -37.93 7.94
N SER A 252 2.69 -38.97 7.11
CA SER A 252 3.80 -39.91 7.20
C SER A 252 5.09 -39.16 6.84
N SER A 253 6.23 -39.53 7.43
CA SER A 253 7.53 -38.91 7.10
C SER A 253 7.90 -38.99 5.61
N LYS A 254 7.20 -39.80 4.83
CA LYS A 254 7.34 -39.96 3.37
C LYS A 254 6.66 -38.86 2.54
N ASP A 255 5.73 -38.08 3.12
CA ASP A 255 4.96 -37.05 2.41
C ASP A 255 5.51 -35.63 2.62
N LYS A 256 6.64 -35.51 3.33
CA LYS A 256 7.32 -34.22 3.52
C LYS A 256 7.80 -33.69 2.16
N PRO A 257 7.44 -32.47 1.74
CA PRO A 257 8.05 -31.84 0.58
C PRO A 257 9.57 -31.88 0.71
N PRO A 258 10.32 -32.13 -0.38
CA PRO A 258 11.77 -32.22 -0.29
C PRO A 258 12.31 -31.00 0.44
N ALA A 259 13.12 -31.25 1.46
CA ALA A 259 13.76 -30.19 2.23
C ALA A 259 14.46 -29.25 1.24
N LYS A 260 14.21 -27.93 1.41
CA LYS A 260 14.91 -26.89 0.65
C LYS A 260 16.41 -27.26 0.63
N PRO A 261 17.06 -27.33 -0.56
CA PRO A 261 18.47 -27.66 -0.64
C PRO A 261 19.24 -26.78 0.35
N PRO A 262 20.19 -27.34 1.12
CA PRO A 262 20.98 -26.55 2.03
C PRO A 262 21.56 -25.37 1.26
N ALA A 263 21.33 -24.16 1.78
CA ALA A 263 21.92 -22.95 1.24
C ALA A 263 23.43 -23.18 1.14
N ASN A 264 24.01 -22.93 -0.03
CA ASN A 264 25.45 -23.04 -0.24
C ASN A 264 26.18 -22.38 0.94
N PRO A 265 27.20 -23.06 1.52
CA PRO A 265 28.02 -22.44 2.54
C PRO A 265 28.53 -21.09 2.03
N LYS A 266 28.36 -20.03 2.85
CA LYS A 266 29.07 -18.76 2.62
C LYS A 266 30.55 -19.09 2.40
N PRO A 267 31.21 -18.52 1.37
CA PRO A 267 32.64 -18.69 1.22
C PRO A 267 33.31 -18.15 2.49
N SER A 268 34.06 -19.02 3.15
CA SER A 268 34.98 -18.67 4.23
C SER A 268 35.95 -17.64 3.69
N GLY A 269 35.85 -16.41 4.18
CA GLY A 269 36.86 -15.39 3.94
C GLY A 269 38.10 -15.74 4.73
N ASP A 270 39.09 -16.31 4.06
CA ASP A 270 40.48 -16.33 4.49
C ASP A 270 41.36 -16.06 3.26
N GLY A 271 42.18 -15.01 3.33
CA GLY A 271 43.36 -14.84 2.47
C GLY A 271 43.36 -13.62 1.53
N CYS A 272 43.66 -12.44 2.07
CA CYS A 272 44.93 -11.70 1.86
C CYS A 272 44.90 -10.35 2.57
#